data_AF-A0A355B5Q7-F1
#
_entry.id   AF-A0A355B5Q7-F1
#
_cell.length_a   1.000
_cell.length_b   1.000
_cell.length_c   1.000
_cell.angle_alpha   90.00
_cell.angle_beta   90.00
_cell.angle_gamma   90.00
#
_symmetry.space_group_name_H-M   'P 1'
#
loop_
_entity.id
_entity.type
_entity.pdbx_description
1 polymer ?
#
loop_
_entity_poly.entity_id
_entity_poly.type
_entity_poly.pdbx_seq_one_letter_code
_entity_poly.pdbx_strand_id
1 'polypeptide(L)'
;MKYLGEWDFFYGWYWKPIIEPVLGFIWVASFVLLAVLIYSFISARTKLSDYREMFLLPEEIGKKLPEEEEEIQRYLNTYFPDVSEDEILDMEEILDAVIREDIHPEMALEIENRGIPVHLLDLPSPAVVKEIGSVPLAVWVPSMGAIEIYASLMKVHCNGNEKEYRNYMGKLLLHEMAHALGLDEPKIKDFGV
;
A
#
# COMPACT_ATOMS: atom_id res chain seq x y z
N MET A 1 -58.79 24.52 47.34
CA MET A 1 -57.35 24.51 46.98
C MET A 1 -56.68 23.44 47.81
N LYS A 2 -56.35 22.29 47.21
CA LYS A 2 -55.58 21.21 47.84
C LYS A 2 -54.19 21.24 47.17
N TYR A 3 -53.21 21.65 47.96
CA TYR A 3 -51.78 21.41 47.87
C TYR A 3 -51.17 21.20 46.47
N LEU A 4 -50.48 22.25 46.00
CA LEU A 4 -49.27 22.18 45.17
C LEU A 4 -48.15 21.48 45.97
N GLY A 5 -48.40 20.22 46.34
CA GLY A 5 -47.46 19.38 47.07
C GLY A 5 -46.74 18.49 46.07
N GLU A 6 -45.42 18.52 46.15
CA GLU A 6 -44.47 17.61 45.49
C GLU A 6 -44.10 18.01 44.05
N TRP A 7 -43.07 18.87 43.98
CA TRP A 7 -42.22 19.02 42.82
C TRP A 7 -41.42 17.71 42.62
N ASP A 8 -42.10 16.66 42.17
CA ASP A 8 -41.52 15.34 41.84
C ASP A 8 -40.33 15.43 40.87
N PHE A 9 -40.22 16.54 40.16
CA PHE A 9 -39.12 16.89 39.25
C PHE A 9 -37.72 16.89 39.89
N PHE A 10 -37.57 17.14 41.20
CA PHE A 10 -36.26 17.16 41.86
C PHE A 10 -35.82 15.79 42.40
N TYR A 11 -36.70 14.79 42.35
CA TYR A 11 -36.36 13.45 42.79
C TYR A 11 -35.74 12.63 41.64
N GLY A 12 -34.63 11.94 41.92
CA GLY A 12 -33.87 11.19 40.90
C GLY A 12 -34.66 10.10 40.15
N TRP A 13 -35.79 9.62 40.69
CA TRP A 13 -36.66 8.65 40.01
C TRP A 13 -37.45 9.27 38.84
N TYR A 14 -37.71 10.58 38.85
CA TYR A 14 -38.37 11.29 37.76
C TYR A 14 -37.49 11.34 36.51
N TRP A 15 -36.18 11.51 36.69
CA TRP A 15 -35.19 11.60 35.61
C TRP A 15 -34.62 10.26 35.18
N LYS A 16 -34.75 9.23 36.00
CA LYS A 16 -34.31 7.86 35.71
C LYS A 16 -34.69 7.36 34.30
N PRO A 17 -35.94 7.52 33.81
CA PRO A 17 -36.31 7.09 32.46
C PRO A 17 -35.64 7.88 31.32
N ILE A 18 -35.01 9.02 31.60
CA ILE A 18 -34.28 9.84 30.63
C ILE A 18 -32.77 9.61 30.75
N ILE A 19 -32.24 9.52 31.97
CA ILE A 19 -30.81 9.36 32.25
C ILE A 19 -30.33 7.96 31.85
N GLU A 20 -31.08 6.90 32.13
CA GLU A 20 -30.67 5.52 31.81
C GLU A 20 -30.48 5.28 30.31
N PRO A 21 -31.42 5.69 29.42
CA PRO A 21 -31.22 5.59 27.97
C PRO A 21 -30.05 6.42 27.46
N VAL A 22 -29.85 7.63 28.00
CA VAL A 22 -28.73 8.50 27.61
C VAL A 22 -27.38 7.88 28.00
N LEU A 23 -27.27 7.35 29.22
CA LEU A 23 -26.06 6.64 29.66
C LEU A 23 -25.82 5.37 28.84
N GLY A 24 -26.88 4.62 28.51
CA GLY A 24 -26.81 3.46 27.61
C GLY A 24 -26.31 3.85 26.21
N PHE A 25 -26.83 4.94 25.66
CA PHE A 25 -26.41 5.47 24.36
C PHE A 25 -24.94 5.92 24.38
N ILE A 26 -24.51 6.64 25.42
CA ILE A 26 -23.11 7.06 25.59
C ILE A 26 -22.18 5.84 25.68
N TRP A 27 -22.60 4.79 26.39
CA TRP A 27 -21.84 3.53 26.47
C TRP A 27 -21.68 2.86 25.12
N VAL A 28 -22.77 2.72 24.36
CA VAL A 28 -22.74 2.11 23.02
C VAL A 28 -21.91 2.96 22.07
N ALA A 29 -22.10 4.27 22.06
CA ALA A 29 -21.32 5.19 21.22
C ALA A 29 -19.82 5.12 21.55
N SER A 30 -19.46 5.01 22.83
CA SER A 30 -18.06 4.87 23.27
C SER A 30 -17.45 3.56 22.80
N PHE A 31 -18.20 2.44 22.85
CA PHE A 31 -17.74 1.16 22.31
C PHE A 31 -17.53 1.20 20.80
N VAL A 32 -18.44 1.83 20.05
CA VAL A 32 -18.31 1.98 18.60
C VAL A 32 -17.08 2.83 18.27
N LEU A 33 -16.89 3.95 18.97
CA LEU A 33 -15.69 4.79 18.79
C LEU A 33 -14.40 4.04 19.09
N LEU A 34 -14.37 3.25 20.18
CA LEU A 34 -13.22 2.44 20.52
C LEU A 34 -12.94 1.37 19.45
N ALA A 35 -13.98 0.70 18.95
CA ALA A 35 -13.84 -0.29 17.87
C ALA A 35 -13.32 0.36 16.57
N VAL A 36 -13.81 1.55 16.23
CA VAL A 36 -13.32 2.33 15.08
C VAL A 36 -11.86 2.69 15.27
N LEU A 37 -11.45 3.19 16.44
CA LEU A 37 -10.06 3.54 16.72
C LEU A 37 -9.13 2.32 16.66
N ILE A 38 -9.54 1.19 17.22
CA ILE A 38 -8.78 -0.06 17.16
C ILE A 38 -8.64 -0.52 15.70
N TYR A 39 -9.74 -0.52 14.95
CA TYR A 39 -9.72 -0.89 13.53
C TYR A 39 -8.83 0.05 12.72
N SER A 40 -8.95 1.37 12.89
CA SER A 40 -8.10 2.35 12.22
C SER A 40 -6.63 2.17 12.59
N PHE A 41 -6.32 1.88 13.86
CA PHE A 41 -4.94 1.63 14.30
C PHE A 41 -4.35 0.36 13.70
N ILE A 42 -5.09 -0.76 13.74
CA ILE A 42 -4.67 -2.03 13.14
C ILE A 42 -4.51 -1.84 11.63
N SER A 43 -5.49 -1.21 10.97
CA SER A 43 -5.46 -0.96 9.53
C SER A 43 -4.31 -0.02 9.13
N ALA A 44 -4.01 1.01 9.92
CA ALA A 44 -2.88 1.89 9.66
C ALA A 44 -1.55 1.14 9.79
N ARG A 45 -1.42 0.26 10.80
CA ARG A 45 -0.24 -0.61 11.01
C ARG A 45 -0.04 -1.59 9.86
N THR A 46 -1.11 -2.23 9.37
CA THR A 46 -1.00 -3.13 8.22
C THR A 46 -0.67 -2.36 6.94
N LYS A 47 -1.32 -1.22 6.69
CA LYS A 47 -1.02 -0.35 5.54
C LYS A 47 0.44 0.11 5.51
N LEU A 48 1.01 0.49 6.66
CA LEU A 48 2.41 0.87 6.76
C LEU A 48 3.38 -0.30 6.55
N SER A 49 2.96 -1.53 6.87
CA SER A 49 3.72 -2.75 6.55
C SER A 49 3.71 -2.98 5.04
N ASP A 50 2.51 -2.96 4.43
CA ASP A 50 2.34 -3.19 2.99
C ASP A 50 3.13 -2.16 2.15
N TYR A 51 3.21 -0.90 2.60
CA TYR A 51 4.02 0.14 1.94
C TYR A 51 5.52 -0.04 2.14
N ARG A 52 5.96 -0.41 3.35
CA ARG A 52 7.38 -0.70 3.60
C ARG A 52 7.86 -1.92 2.81
N GLU A 53 6.98 -2.86 2.51
CA GLU A 53 7.32 -4.01 1.67
C GLU A 53 7.55 -3.63 0.20
N MET A 54 7.11 -2.46 -0.26
CA MET A 54 7.29 -1.99 -1.64
C MET A 54 8.57 -1.15 -1.84
N PHE A 55 9.23 -0.76 -0.75
CA PHE A 55 10.46 0.03 -0.77
C PHE A 55 11.47 -0.54 0.21
N LEU A 56 12.67 -0.87 -0.26
CA LEU A 56 13.76 -1.16 0.67
C LEU A 56 14.29 0.14 1.22
N LEU A 57 13.92 0.43 2.47
CA LEU A 57 14.38 1.62 3.15
C LEU A 57 15.88 1.49 3.47
N PRO A 58 16.69 2.54 3.31
CA PRO A 58 18.13 2.50 3.59
C PRO A 58 18.45 2.05 5.03
N GLU A 59 17.52 2.30 5.95
CA GLU A 59 17.54 1.89 7.36
C GLU A 59 17.48 0.36 7.55
N GLU A 60 16.82 -0.36 6.64
CA GLU A 60 16.71 -1.83 6.66
C GLU A 60 18.02 -2.49 6.17
N ILE A 61 18.78 -1.78 5.35
CA ILE A 61 20.11 -2.19 4.85
C ILE A 61 21.24 -1.67 5.78
N GLY A 62 20.89 -0.90 6.82
CA GLY A 62 21.82 -0.37 7.81
C GLY A 62 22.81 0.67 7.25
N LYS A 63 22.50 1.31 6.11
CA LYS A 63 23.39 2.27 5.43
C LYS A 63 22.58 3.41 4.82
N LYS A 64 23.10 4.64 4.92
CA LYS A 64 22.54 5.79 4.20
C LYS A 64 22.77 5.60 2.70
N LEU A 65 21.76 5.88 1.87
CA LEU A 65 21.94 5.92 0.41
C LEU A 65 22.98 6.99 0.03
N PRO A 66 23.90 6.68 -0.91
CA PRO A 66 24.80 7.69 -1.47
C PRO A 66 24.03 8.82 -2.17
N GLU A 67 24.62 10.01 -2.26
CA GLU A 67 23.98 11.19 -2.87
C GLU A 67 24.34 11.38 -4.36
N GLU A 68 25.47 10.81 -4.78
CA GLU A 68 25.99 10.89 -6.15
C GLU A 68 25.55 9.67 -6.98
N GLU A 69 25.12 9.89 -8.22
CA GLU A 69 24.56 8.85 -9.09
C GLU A 69 25.55 7.69 -9.37
N GLU A 70 26.84 8.01 -9.56
CA GLU A 70 27.88 6.99 -9.74
C GLU A 70 28.10 6.12 -8.49
N GLU A 71 27.86 6.68 -7.30
CA GLU A 71 27.94 5.94 -6.04
C GLU A 71 26.68 5.12 -5.81
N ILE A 72 25.52 5.63 -6.20
CA ILE A 72 24.25 4.88 -6.20
C ILE A 72 24.38 3.66 -7.13
N GLN A 73 24.88 3.82 -8.36
CA GLN A 73 25.06 2.67 -9.27
C GLN A 73 25.99 1.62 -8.67
N ARG A 74 27.12 2.04 -8.08
CA ARG A 74 28.05 1.13 -7.41
C ARG A 74 27.41 0.43 -6.22
N TYR A 75 26.60 1.15 -5.44
CA TYR A 75 25.83 0.59 -4.35
C TYR A 75 24.88 -0.49 -4.87
N LEU A 76 24.07 -0.19 -5.89
CA LEU A 76 23.11 -1.13 -6.46
C LEU A 76 23.80 -2.43 -6.91
N ASN A 77 24.86 -2.32 -7.71
CA ASN A 77 25.61 -3.46 -8.22
C ASN A 77 26.37 -4.25 -7.12
N THR A 78 26.61 -3.65 -5.96
CA THR A 78 27.34 -4.32 -4.87
C THR A 78 26.39 -5.11 -3.97
N TYR A 79 25.18 -4.61 -3.73
CA TYR A 79 24.28 -5.15 -2.71
C TYR A 79 23.13 -5.96 -3.28
N PHE A 80 22.81 -5.81 -4.56
CA PHE A 80 21.74 -6.55 -5.20
C PHE A 80 22.32 -7.60 -6.17
N PRO A 81 21.73 -8.80 -6.22
CA PRO A 81 22.25 -9.90 -7.01
C PRO A 81 22.02 -9.68 -8.50
N ASP A 82 22.95 -10.11 -9.33
CA ASP A 82 22.68 -10.22 -10.77
C ASP A 82 21.52 -11.20 -11.03
N VAL A 83 20.70 -10.87 -12.03
CA VAL A 83 19.61 -11.71 -12.53
C VAL A 83 19.99 -12.20 -13.92
N SER A 84 19.92 -13.51 -14.17
CA SER A 84 20.22 -14.05 -15.50
C SER A 84 19.11 -13.70 -16.49
N GLU A 85 19.42 -13.75 -17.79
CA GLU A 85 18.41 -13.58 -18.86
C GLU A 85 17.26 -14.60 -18.72
N ASP A 86 17.56 -15.85 -18.35
CA ASP A 86 16.54 -16.88 -18.11
C ASP A 86 15.62 -16.50 -16.93
N GLU A 87 16.17 -15.98 -15.82
CA GLU A 87 15.37 -15.53 -14.68
C GLU A 87 14.52 -14.30 -15.03
N ILE A 88 15.01 -13.40 -15.88
CA ILE A 88 14.24 -12.26 -16.39
C ILE A 88 13.05 -12.77 -17.22
N LEU A 89 13.28 -13.72 -18.13
CA LEU A 89 12.22 -14.31 -18.96
C LEU A 89 11.14 -14.99 -18.10
N ASP A 90 11.53 -15.77 -17.09
CA ASP A 90 10.59 -16.41 -16.17
C ASP A 90 9.75 -15.36 -15.42
N MET A 91 10.37 -14.26 -14.99
CA MET A 91 9.67 -13.14 -14.35
C MET A 91 8.75 -12.38 -15.31
N GLU A 92 9.14 -12.21 -16.58
CA GLU A 92 8.29 -11.63 -17.62
C GLU A 92 7.06 -12.49 -17.88
N GLU A 93 7.20 -13.81 -17.93
CA GLU A 93 6.06 -14.73 -18.08
C GLU A 93 5.08 -14.63 -16.90
N ILE A 94 5.60 -14.53 -15.67
CA ILE A 94 4.78 -14.30 -14.48
C ILE A 94 4.08 -12.94 -14.56
N LEU A 95 4.80 -11.89 -14.95
CA LEU A 95 4.25 -10.55 -15.10
C LEU A 95 3.11 -10.51 -16.13
N ASP A 96 3.29 -11.18 -17.26
CA ASP A 96 2.28 -11.32 -18.32
C ASP A 96 1.03 -12.04 -17.79
N ALA A 97 1.21 -13.10 -16.98
CA ALA A 97 0.11 -13.82 -16.35
C ALA A 97 -0.63 -12.93 -15.33
N VAL A 98 0.10 -12.16 -14.52
CA VAL A 98 -0.50 -11.21 -13.56
C VAL A 98 -1.37 -10.19 -14.27
N ILE A 99 -0.86 -9.57 -15.33
CA ILE A 99 -1.59 -8.53 -16.09
C ILE A 99 -2.88 -9.10 -16.70
N ARG A 100 -2.85 -10.34 -17.17
CA ARG A 100 -3.99 -10.99 -17.83
C ARG A 100 -5.01 -11.59 -16.88
N GLU A 101 -4.56 -12.15 -15.76
CA GLU A 101 -5.38 -13.02 -14.91
C GLU A 101 -5.70 -12.43 -13.54
N ASP A 102 -4.80 -11.61 -12.97
CA ASP A 102 -4.88 -11.19 -11.57
C ASP A 102 -5.30 -9.73 -11.39
N ILE A 103 -5.06 -8.88 -12.40
CA ILE A 103 -5.52 -7.48 -12.37
C ILE A 103 -7.02 -7.43 -12.67
N HIS A 104 -7.76 -6.59 -11.94
CA HIS A 104 -9.18 -6.38 -12.19
C HIS A 104 -9.44 -5.96 -13.65
N PRO A 105 -10.43 -6.54 -14.36
CA PRO A 105 -10.62 -6.32 -15.80
C PRO A 105 -10.75 -4.86 -16.23
N GLU A 106 -11.39 -4.02 -15.41
CA GLU A 106 -11.50 -2.58 -15.67
C GLU A 106 -10.14 -1.87 -15.64
N MET A 107 -9.25 -2.34 -14.77
CA MET A 107 -7.91 -1.79 -14.64
C MET A 107 -7.02 -2.28 -15.80
N ALA A 108 -7.09 -3.56 -16.16
CA ALA A 108 -6.43 -4.07 -17.36
C ALA A 108 -6.87 -3.34 -18.64
N LEU A 109 -8.17 -3.06 -18.77
CA LEU A 109 -8.71 -2.27 -19.88
C LEU A 109 -8.15 -0.83 -19.89
N GLU A 110 -7.98 -0.21 -18.73
CA GLU A 110 -7.41 1.14 -18.63
C GLU A 110 -5.92 1.16 -19.03
N ILE A 111 -5.15 0.11 -18.68
CA ILE A 111 -3.76 -0.07 -19.16
C ILE A 111 -3.74 -0.12 -20.67
N GLU A 112 -4.58 -0.98 -21.25
CA GLU A 112 -4.66 -1.18 -22.69
C GLU A 112 -5.07 0.12 -23.41
N ASN A 113 -6.09 0.81 -22.88
CA ASN A 113 -6.59 2.07 -23.45
C ASN A 113 -5.56 3.20 -23.41
N ARG A 114 -4.81 3.31 -22.30
CA ARG A 114 -3.77 4.33 -22.15
C ARG A 114 -2.44 3.92 -22.77
N GLY A 115 -2.27 2.64 -23.07
CA GLY A 115 -1.01 2.07 -23.53
C GLY A 115 0.11 2.28 -22.54
N ILE A 116 -0.15 2.19 -21.23
CA ILE A 116 0.90 2.34 -20.20
C ILE A 116 1.82 1.11 -20.29
N PRO A 117 3.10 1.28 -20.71
CA PRO A 117 4.02 0.17 -20.75
C PRO A 117 4.47 -0.20 -19.34
N VAL A 118 4.60 -1.50 -19.10
CA VAL A 118 5.26 -2.07 -17.92
C VAL A 118 6.60 -2.63 -18.38
N HIS A 119 7.69 -2.20 -17.74
CA HIS A 119 9.04 -2.64 -18.04
C HIS A 119 9.61 -3.44 -16.88
N LEU A 120 10.08 -4.65 -17.15
CA LEU A 120 10.91 -5.39 -16.22
C LEU A 120 12.38 -5.04 -16.52
N LEU A 121 13.04 -4.40 -15.56
CA LEU A 121 14.44 -4.00 -15.64
C LEU A 121 15.24 -4.76 -14.57
N ASP A 122 16.56 -4.88 -14.75
CA ASP A 122 17.40 -5.54 -13.75
C ASP A 122 17.48 -4.73 -12.44
N LEU A 123 17.89 -3.46 -12.55
CA LEU A 123 18.05 -2.51 -11.44
C LEU A 123 17.48 -1.13 -11.79
N PRO A 124 17.08 -0.33 -10.77
CA PRO A 124 16.65 1.05 -10.99
C PRO A 124 17.81 1.92 -11.46
N SER A 125 17.51 2.91 -12.30
CA SER A 125 18.50 3.91 -12.65
C SER A 125 18.87 4.75 -11.41
N PRO A 126 20.13 5.23 -11.29
CA PRO A 126 20.54 6.08 -10.19
C PRO A 126 19.70 7.35 -10.02
N ALA A 127 19.24 7.93 -11.14
CA ALA A 127 18.36 9.09 -11.14
C ALA A 127 17.02 8.80 -10.46
N VAL A 128 16.41 7.64 -10.74
CA VAL A 128 15.16 7.19 -10.13
C VAL A 128 15.32 7.01 -8.61
N VAL A 129 16.37 6.32 -8.18
CA VAL A 129 16.66 6.12 -6.74
C VAL A 129 16.85 7.46 -6.02
N LYS A 130 17.51 8.42 -6.67
CA LYS A 130 17.74 9.75 -6.13
C LYS A 130 16.47 10.59 -6.03
N GLU A 131 15.59 10.50 -7.03
CA GLU A 131 14.29 11.18 -7.05
C GLU A 131 13.38 10.68 -5.93
N ILE A 132 13.32 9.36 -5.73
CA ILE A 132 12.47 8.72 -4.72
C ILE A 132 13.08 8.84 -3.32
N GLY A 133 14.40 8.79 -3.20
CA GLY A 133 15.12 8.77 -1.92
C GLY A 133 15.19 7.39 -1.25
N SER A 134 14.78 6.33 -1.96
CA SER A 134 14.86 4.92 -1.54
C SER A 134 15.10 4.02 -2.75
N VAL A 135 15.37 2.72 -2.53
CA VAL A 135 15.46 1.75 -3.63
C VAL A 135 14.08 1.09 -3.82
N PRO A 136 13.31 1.44 -4.87
CA PRO A 136 11.97 0.92 -5.10
C PRO A 136 11.97 -0.50 -5.69
N LEU A 137 10.97 -1.33 -5.37
CA LEU A 137 10.75 -2.60 -6.09
C LEU A 137 10.06 -2.36 -7.44
N ALA A 138 9.15 -1.39 -7.49
CA ALA A 138 8.53 -0.89 -8.69
C ALA A 138 8.27 0.61 -8.56
N VAL A 139 8.14 1.32 -9.68
CA VAL A 139 7.81 2.75 -9.68
C VAL A 139 7.11 3.17 -10.97
N TRP A 140 6.10 4.03 -10.83
CA TRP A 140 5.57 4.85 -11.92
C TRP A 140 6.53 5.99 -12.24
N VAL A 141 7.08 6.02 -13.45
CA VAL A 141 7.99 7.07 -13.92
C VAL A 141 7.22 8.05 -14.82
N PRO A 142 6.80 9.23 -14.32
CA PRO A 142 5.91 10.13 -15.08
C PRO A 142 6.53 10.67 -16.36
N SER A 143 7.86 10.82 -16.40
CA SER A 143 8.60 11.32 -17.57
C SER A 143 8.58 10.35 -18.75
N MET A 144 8.47 9.05 -18.49
CA MET A 144 8.38 7.99 -19.50
C MET A 144 6.95 7.49 -19.70
N GLY A 145 6.05 7.84 -18.78
CA GLY A 145 4.68 7.35 -18.80
C GLY A 145 4.63 5.83 -18.62
N ALA A 146 5.58 5.24 -17.89
CA ALA A 146 5.81 3.80 -17.77
C ALA A 146 5.88 3.36 -16.31
N ILE A 147 5.51 2.10 -16.05
CA ILE A 147 5.76 1.44 -14.77
C ILE A 147 7.02 0.60 -14.92
N GLU A 148 8.01 0.81 -14.06
CA GLU A 148 9.22 -0.02 -14.00
C GLU A 148 9.13 -0.98 -12.82
N ILE A 149 9.51 -2.24 -13.03
CA ILE A 149 9.65 -3.27 -11.99
C ILE A 149 11.09 -3.76 -12.05
N TYR A 150 11.75 -3.92 -10.88
CA TYR A 150 13.17 -4.25 -10.83
C TYR A 150 13.41 -5.69 -10.37
N ALA A 151 13.84 -6.54 -11.31
CA ALA A 151 13.99 -7.99 -11.16
C ALA A 151 14.95 -8.37 -10.02
N SER A 152 16.09 -7.68 -9.90
CA SER A 152 17.06 -7.97 -8.85
C SER A 152 16.49 -7.74 -7.45
N LEU A 153 15.67 -6.70 -7.28
CA LEU A 153 15.00 -6.40 -6.03
C LEU A 153 13.86 -7.38 -5.74
N MET A 154 13.07 -7.71 -6.77
CA MET A 154 12.06 -8.76 -6.67
C MET A 154 12.69 -10.07 -6.21
N LYS A 155 13.86 -10.44 -6.74
CA LYS A 155 14.60 -11.66 -6.38
C LYS A 155 15.00 -11.71 -4.92
N VAL A 156 15.52 -10.61 -4.39
CA VAL A 156 15.86 -10.48 -2.96
C VAL A 156 14.60 -10.60 -2.10
N HIS A 157 13.52 -9.91 -2.48
CA HIS A 157 12.30 -9.86 -1.68
C HIS A 157 11.52 -11.18 -1.67
N CYS A 158 11.40 -11.82 -2.84
CA CYS A 158 10.64 -13.07 -3.01
C CYS A 158 11.48 -14.32 -2.77
N ASN A 159 12.79 -14.18 -2.55
CA ASN A 159 13.74 -15.28 -2.34
C ASN A 159 13.64 -16.37 -3.44
N GLY A 160 13.41 -15.97 -4.69
CA GLY A 160 13.27 -16.88 -5.83
C GLY A 160 11.96 -17.67 -5.90
N ASN A 161 10.94 -17.35 -5.12
CA ASN A 161 9.66 -18.08 -5.12
C ASN A 161 8.67 -17.50 -6.14
N GLU A 162 8.33 -18.28 -7.16
CA GLU A 162 7.37 -17.94 -8.22
C GLU A 162 6.00 -17.46 -7.71
N LYS A 163 5.47 -18.11 -6.66
CA LYS A 163 4.17 -17.73 -6.11
C LYS A 163 4.23 -16.35 -5.44
N GLU A 164 5.35 -16.05 -4.80
CA GLU A 164 5.56 -14.74 -4.19
C GLU A 164 5.76 -13.67 -5.26
N TYR A 165 6.50 -13.97 -6.35
CA TYR A 165 6.61 -13.05 -7.49
C TYR A 165 5.24 -12.64 -8.03
N ARG A 166 4.37 -13.62 -8.33
CA ARG A 166 3.02 -13.37 -8.87
C ARG A 166 2.21 -12.45 -7.94
N ASN A 167 2.20 -12.76 -6.65
CA ASN A 167 1.45 -11.98 -5.64
C ASN A 167 1.99 -10.55 -5.50
N TYR A 168 3.31 -10.38 -5.38
CA TYR A 168 3.92 -9.07 -5.22
C TYR A 168 3.84 -8.23 -6.50
N MET A 169 4.07 -8.79 -7.68
CA MET A 169 3.92 -8.09 -8.96
C MET A 169 2.49 -7.58 -9.13
N GLY A 170 1.47 -8.38 -8.79
CA GLY A 170 0.07 -7.93 -8.83
C GLY A 170 -0.18 -6.72 -7.95
N LYS A 171 0.26 -6.77 -6.68
CA LYS A 171 0.11 -5.65 -5.75
C LYS A 171 0.87 -4.39 -6.20
N LEU A 172 2.11 -4.55 -6.67
CA LEU A 172 2.94 -3.45 -7.16
C LEU A 172 2.32 -2.79 -8.40
N LEU A 173 1.80 -3.58 -9.34
CA LEU A 173 1.12 -3.05 -10.51
C LEU A 173 -0.10 -2.24 -10.13
N LEU A 174 -0.99 -2.75 -9.28
CA LEU A 174 -2.16 -1.97 -8.85
C LEU A 174 -1.74 -0.67 -8.16
N HIS A 175 -0.68 -0.72 -7.36
CA HIS A 175 -0.16 0.43 -6.64
C HIS A 175 0.37 1.51 -7.59
N GLU A 176 1.30 1.15 -8.47
CA GLU A 176 1.91 2.10 -9.41
C GLU A 176 0.94 2.60 -10.47
N MET A 177 0.00 1.76 -10.89
CA MET A 177 -1.07 2.17 -11.78
C MET A 177 -1.98 3.22 -11.15
N ALA A 178 -2.25 3.14 -9.86
CA ALA A 178 -3.03 4.17 -9.21
C ALA A 178 -2.34 5.52 -9.22
N HIS A 179 -1.02 5.54 -9.00
CA HIS A 179 -0.20 6.74 -9.16
C HIS A 179 -0.28 7.26 -10.59
N ALA A 180 -0.19 6.37 -11.59
CA ALA A 180 -0.33 6.72 -13.01
C ALA A 180 -1.72 7.32 -13.34
N LEU A 181 -2.77 6.84 -12.68
CA LEU A 181 -4.15 7.30 -12.88
C LEU A 181 -4.53 8.49 -11.99
N GLY A 182 -3.64 8.93 -11.08
CA GLY A 182 -3.95 9.97 -10.09
C GLY A 182 -5.09 9.56 -9.15
N LEU A 183 -5.23 8.26 -8.88
CA LEU A 183 -6.23 7.71 -7.98
C LEU A 183 -5.68 7.69 -6.56
N ASP A 184 -6.41 8.28 -5.62
CA ASP A 184 -6.07 8.16 -4.20
C ASP A 184 -6.12 6.68 -3.76
N GLU A 185 -5.22 6.27 -2.87
CA GLU A 185 -5.12 4.92 -2.31
C GLU A 185 -6.44 4.19 -1.97
N PRO A 186 -7.47 4.86 -1.40
CA PRO A 186 -8.74 4.21 -1.12
C PRO A 186 -9.44 3.65 -2.36
N LYS A 187 -9.28 4.29 -3.53
CA LYS A 187 -9.88 3.85 -4.80
C LYS A 187 -9.15 2.66 -5.42
N ILE A 188 -7.87 2.47 -5.10
CA ILE A 188 -7.07 1.32 -5.56
C ILE A 188 -7.65 0.01 -5.01
N LYS A 189 -8.17 0.05 -3.78
CA LYS A 189 -8.77 -1.13 -3.12
C LYS A 189 -10.03 -1.63 -3.80
N ASP A 190 -10.75 -0.77 -4.51
CA ASP A 190 -11.92 -1.17 -5.31
C ASP A 190 -11.51 -2.04 -6.51
N PHE A 191 -10.22 -2.00 -6.90
CA PHE A 191 -9.65 -2.78 -8.00
C PHE A 191 -8.89 -4.03 -7.55
N GLY A 192 -8.79 -4.32 -6.25
CA GLY A 192 -8.44 -5.62 -5.64
C GLY A 192 -7.16 -6.35 -6.07
N VAL A 193 -6.36 -6.78 -5.07
CA VAL A 193 -5.75 -8.14 -5.04
C VAL A 193 -6.29 -8.86 -3.82
#